data_AF-A0A9N9J960-F1
#
_entry.id   AF-A0A9N9J960-F1
#
_cell.length_a   1.000
_cell.length_b   1.000
_cell.length_c   1.000
_cell.angle_alpha   90.00
_cell.angle_beta   90.00
_cell.angle_gamma   90.00
#
_symmetry.space_group_name_H-M   'P 1'
#
loop_
_entity.id
_entity.type
_entity.pdbx_description
1 polymer ?
#
loop_
_entity_poly.entity_id
_entity_poly.type
_entity_poly.pdbx_seq_one_letter_code
_entity_poly.pdbx_strand_id
1 'polypeptide(L)'
;LIMGDHGMDSKGDHGGDSDNEVESALFVYSKRQLTYDSSTTNILSRIYEKMDEFDVHGIKSFTSKYGKWRSIPQIDFVPTLSLLLGVPIPFNNLGSLVPEMFLSDPENNKDNSIEKQLIGLLDVIRLNAMQVYRYTMEYSKKRPSDFSNNLHVVGNMFNKAEAEYKLLRGSSDRPKIENLENLIVLYMSFLRNTLLICRRIWAQFDAALMISGISILITSCFCVGLHLAQSTRKHTIFCNHAAVRHVLIQVSQLSILSLSAHQSDQFLAT
;
A
#
# COMPACT_ATOMS: atom_id res chain seq x y z
N LEU A 1 -15.85 16.00 8.49
CA LEU A 1 -15.16 15.14 7.49
C LEU A 1 -15.79 13.76 7.57
N ILE A 2 -15.97 13.11 6.42
CA ILE A 2 -16.41 11.71 6.32
C ILE A 2 -15.43 11.03 5.37
N MET A 3 -14.82 9.92 5.78
CA MET A 3 -13.91 9.15 4.93
C MET A 3 -14.13 7.65 5.10
N GLY A 4 -13.90 6.88 4.04
CA GLY A 4 -13.79 5.43 4.13
C GLY A 4 -12.38 5.00 4.54
N ASP A 5 -12.28 3.87 5.21
CA ASP A 5 -11.02 3.20 5.55
C ASP A 5 -10.42 2.43 4.37
N HIS A 6 -11.27 1.76 3.58
CA HIS A 6 -10.88 1.11 2.32
C HIS A 6 -12.01 1.16 1.28
N GLY A 7 -11.69 0.73 0.07
CA GLY A 7 -12.64 0.54 -1.02
C GLY A 7 -13.19 -0.89 -1.05
N MET A 8 -14.03 -1.18 -2.03
CA MET A 8 -14.58 -2.51 -2.26
C MET A 8 -14.89 -2.69 -3.76
N ASP A 9 -14.60 -3.86 -4.30
CA ASP A 9 -14.96 -4.17 -5.68
C ASP A 9 -16.49 -4.45 -5.84
N SER A 10 -16.95 -4.74 -7.05
CA SER A 10 -18.37 -5.00 -7.30
C SER A 10 -18.88 -6.33 -6.73
N LYS A 11 -18.00 -7.21 -6.26
CA LYS A 11 -18.32 -8.51 -5.65
C LYS A 11 -18.29 -8.46 -4.12
N GLY A 12 -17.71 -7.42 -3.54
CA GLY A 12 -17.55 -7.28 -2.09
C GLY A 12 -16.11 -7.51 -1.59
N ASP A 13 -15.17 -7.75 -2.50
CA ASP A 13 -13.77 -8.00 -2.16
C ASP A 13 -13.09 -6.68 -1.77
N HIS A 14 -12.13 -6.77 -0.84
CA HIS A 14 -11.40 -5.64 -0.24
C HIS A 14 -9.99 -6.05 0.23
N GLY A 15 -9.36 -6.97 -0.50
CA GLY A 15 -8.00 -7.45 -0.27
C GLY A 15 -6.91 -6.47 -0.74
N GLY A 16 -7.29 -5.46 -1.53
CA GLY A 16 -6.39 -4.39 -1.99
C GLY A 16 -5.70 -4.69 -3.33
N ASP A 17 -6.23 -5.64 -4.10
CA ASP A 17 -5.67 -6.05 -5.39
C ASP A 17 -6.07 -5.11 -6.54
N SER A 18 -7.18 -4.38 -6.40
CA SER A 18 -7.69 -3.45 -7.40
C SER A 18 -7.80 -2.00 -6.91
N ASP A 19 -7.84 -1.07 -7.86
CA ASP A 19 -8.07 0.35 -7.60
C ASP A 19 -9.34 0.59 -6.77
N ASN A 20 -10.40 -0.16 -7.05
CA ASN A 20 -11.67 -0.04 -6.32
C ASN A 20 -11.56 -0.47 -4.86
N GLU A 21 -10.56 -1.28 -4.50
CA GLU A 21 -10.32 -1.78 -3.14
C GLU A 21 -9.37 -0.89 -2.34
N VAL A 22 -8.40 -0.25 -3.01
CA VAL A 22 -7.40 0.62 -2.35
C VAL A 22 -7.81 2.10 -2.30
N GLU A 23 -8.88 2.47 -2.99
CA GLU A 23 -9.41 3.83 -3.01
C GLU A 23 -10.72 3.94 -2.22
N SER A 24 -10.81 4.98 -1.38
CA SER A 24 -12.00 5.28 -0.60
C SER A 24 -12.41 6.75 -0.77
N ALA A 25 -13.69 7.03 -0.58
CA ALA A 25 -14.20 8.39 -0.69
C ALA A 25 -13.79 9.25 0.52
N LEU A 26 -13.44 10.50 0.27
CA LEU A 26 -13.27 11.56 1.27
C LEU A 26 -14.22 12.72 0.97
N PHE A 27 -15.07 13.04 1.93
CA PHE A 27 -15.94 14.22 1.89
C PHE A 27 -15.57 15.20 3.01
N VAL A 28 -15.35 16.46 2.64
CA VAL A 28 -15.01 17.53 3.57
C VAL A 28 -16.04 18.64 3.49
N TYR A 29 -16.58 18.99 4.65
CA TYR A 29 -17.46 20.12 4.86
C TYR A 29 -16.84 21.04 5.90
N SER A 30 -16.88 22.34 5.63
CA SER A 30 -16.44 23.38 6.55
C SER A 30 -17.51 24.46 6.62
N LYS A 31 -17.75 24.99 7.84
CA LYS A 31 -18.59 26.18 8.03
C LYS A 31 -17.91 27.46 7.54
N ARG A 32 -16.57 27.45 7.50
CA ARG A 32 -15.77 28.51 6.89
C ARG A 32 -15.63 28.21 5.40
N GLN A 33 -15.62 29.27 4.58
CA GLN A 33 -15.42 29.10 3.16
C GLN A 33 -14.03 28.54 2.89
N LEU A 34 -13.98 27.31 2.36
CA LEU A 34 -12.77 26.78 1.73
C LEU A 34 -12.65 27.50 0.39
N THR A 35 -11.96 28.64 0.37
CA THR A 35 -11.85 29.51 -0.80
C THR A 35 -11.03 28.84 -1.89
N TYR A 36 -11.68 28.53 -3.01
CA TYR A 36 -11.02 28.20 -4.28
C TYR A 36 -11.56 29.17 -5.32
N ASP A 37 -11.06 30.42 -5.29
CA ASP A 37 -11.22 31.26 -6.47
C ASP A 37 -10.33 30.70 -7.59
N SER A 38 -10.58 31.14 -8.83
CA SER A 38 -9.82 30.66 -9.98
C SER A 38 -8.31 30.94 -9.87
N SER A 39 -7.90 31.98 -9.14
CA SER A 39 -6.50 32.35 -8.98
C SER A 39 -5.76 31.36 -8.05
N THR A 40 -6.34 31.09 -6.88
CA THR A 40 -5.81 30.12 -5.91
C THR A 40 -5.80 28.71 -6.50
N THR A 41 -6.86 28.32 -7.23
CA THR A 41 -6.87 27.03 -7.95
C THR A 41 -5.75 26.95 -8.99
N ASN A 42 -5.54 28.01 -9.78
CA ASN A 42 -4.46 28.02 -10.79
C ASN A 42 -3.07 27.93 -10.15
N ILE A 43 -2.84 28.56 -9.00
CA ILE A 43 -1.56 28.46 -8.27
C ILE A 43 -1.35 27.05 -7.73
N LEU A 44 -2.36 26.45 -7.11
CA LEU A 44 -2.30 25.08 -6.65
C LEU A 44 -1.99 24.11 -7.79
N SER A 45 -2.67 24.25 -8.93
CA SER A 45 -2.39 23.44 -10.11
C SER A 45 -0.93 23.54 -10.54
N ARG A 46 -0.35 24.76 -10.60
CA ARG A 46 1.07 24.94 -10.91
C ARG A 46 1.99 24.28 -9.89
N ILE A 47 1.66 24.37 -8.59
CA ILE A 47 2.42 23.70 -7.53
C ILE A 47 2.38 22.18 -7.72
N TYR A 48 1.21 21.62 -8.04
CA TYR A 48 1.05 20.18 -8.30
C TYR A 48 1.82 19.74 -9.55
N GLU A 49 1.71 20.49 -10.66
CA GLU A 49 2.46 20.24 -11.89
C GLU A 49 3.98 20.24 -11.63
N LYS A 50 4.49 21.28 -10.97
CA LYS A 50 5.91 21.36 -10.57
C LYS A 50 6.32 20.16 -9.72
N MET A 51 5.50 19.75 -8.75
CA MET A 51 5.82 18.58 -7.92
C MET A 51 5.84 17.27 -8.70
N ASP A 52 4.97 17.12 -9.69
CA ASP A 52 4.90 15.92 -10.52
C ASP A 52 6.07 15.83 -11.51
N GLU A 53 6.64 16.95 -11.94
CA GLU A 53 7.89 16.98 -12.73
C GLU A 53 9.10 16.46 -11.92
N PHE A 54 9.12 16.69 -10.61
CA PHE A 54 10.20 16.24 -9.72
C PHE A 54 10.04 14.79 -9.23
N ASP A 55 8.94 14.10 -9.55
CA ASP A 55 8.71 12.74 -9.10
C ASP A 55 9.41 11.70 -9.98
N VAL A 56 10.57 11.24 -9.53
CA VAL A 56 11.44 10.26 -10.20
C VAL A 56 10.90 8.82 -10.09
N HIS A 57 9.86 8.58 -9.28
CA HIS A 57 9.44 7.22 -8.91
C HIS A 57 7.97 6.89 -9.21
N GLY A 58 7.28 7.76 -9.95
CA GLY A 58 5.99 7.45 -10.58
C GLY A 58 4.78 7.41 -9.64
N ILE A 59 4.89 7.86 -8.39
CA ILE A 59 3.76 8.01 -7.47
C ILE A 59 3.35 9.48 -7.50
N LYS A 60 2.70 9.85 -8.60
CA LYS A 60 2.07 11.16 -8.74
C LYS A 60 1.00 11.28 -7.65
N SER A 61 1.30 12.07 -6.62
CA SER A 61 0.33 12.38 -5.57
C SER A 61 -0.46 13.60 -6.04
N PHE A 62 -1.77 13.63 -5.79
CA PHE A 62 -2.71 14.60 -6.36
C PHE A 62 -3.02 14.41 -7.86
N THR A 63 -3.00 13.18 -8.37
CA THR A 63 -3.47 12.92 -9.74
C THR A 63 -4.96 13.11 -9.88
N SER A 64 -5.37 13.66 -11.03
CA SER A 64 -6.76 13.64 -11.48
C SER A 64 -7.10 12.32 -12.17
N LYS A 65 -6.78 11.19 -11.54
CA LYS A 65 -6.97 9.85 -12.11
C LYS A 65 -8.42 9.61 -12.56
N TYR A 66 -9.38 10.30 -11.93
CA TYR A 66 -10.82 10.24 -12.22
C TYR A 66 -11.39 11.57 -12.74
N GLY A 67 -10.68 12.26 -13.63
CA GLY A 67 -11.17 13.46 -14.28
C GLY A 67 -11.14 14.68 -13.36
N LYS A 68 -12.27 15.07 -12.76
CA LYS A 68 -12.34 16.27 -11.88
C LYS A 68 -11.91 16.00 -10.44
N TRP A 69 -11.82 14.73 -10.04
CA TRP A 69 -11.51 14.33 -8.67
C TRP A 69 -10.04 14.03 -8.51
N ARG A 70 -9.49 14.46 -7.38
CA ARG A 70 -8.08 14.31 -7.03
C ARG A 70 -7.94 13.25 -5.95
N SER A 71 -6.97 12.35 -6.13
CA SER A 71 -6.65 11.34 -5.12
C SER A 71 -5.60 11.87 -4.15
N ILE A 72 -5.81 11.61 -2.86
CA ILE A 72 -4.84 11.92 -1.79
C ILE A 72 -4.41 10.63 -1.09
N PRO A 73 -3.13 10.49 -0.69
CA PRO A 73 -2.71 9.39 0.17
C PRO A 73 -3.38 9.44 1.54
N GLN A 74 -3.90 8.31 2.05
CA GLN A 74 -4.52 8.26 3.39
C GLN A 74 -3.57 8.71 4.52
N ILE A 75 -2.26 8.48 4.37
CA ILE A 75 -1.25 8.89 5.36
C ILE A 75 -1.21 10.43 5.55
N ASP A 76 -1.64 11.19 4.55
CA ASP A 76 -1.66 12.66 4.55
C ASP A 76 -2.85 13.23 5.36
N PHE A 77 -3.83 12.39 5.70
CA PHE A 77 -4.99 12.78 6.49
C PHE A 77 -4.61 13.19 7.91
N VAL A 78 -3.79 12.38 8.59
CA VAL A 78 -3.41 12.58 9.99
C VAL A 78 -2.68 13.93 10.23
N PRO A 79 -1.62 14.30 9.48
CA PRO A 79 -0.95 15.57 9.70
C PRO A 79 -1.85 16.76 9.33
N THR A 80 -2.68 16.62 8.29
CA THR A 80 -3.69 17.62 7.90
C THR A 80 -4.67 17.89 9.05
N LEU A 81 -5.30 16.84 9.57
CA LEU A 81 -6.26 16.97 10.66
C LEU A 81 -5.63 17.52 11.93
N SER A 82 -4.39 17.09 12.24
CA SER A 82 -3.66 17.55 13.42
C SER A 82 -3.50 19.08 13.40
N LEU A 83 -3.01 19.62 12.28
CA LEU A 83 -2.81 21.07 12.15
C LEU A 83 -4.13 21.85 12.07
N LEU A 84 -5.18 21.30 11.45
CA LEU A 84 -6.51 21.93 11.45
C LEU A 84 -7.11 22.01 12.87
N LEU A 85 -6.82 21.03 13.72
CA LEU A 85 -7.23 21.02 15.13
C LEU A 85 -6.29 21.80 16.04
N GLY A 86 -5.17 22.34 15.53
CA GLY A 86 -4.17 23.04 16.32
C GLY A 86 -3.39 22.14 17.28
N VAL A 87 -3.34 20.83 17.01
CA VAL A 87 -2.59 19.86 17.82
C VAL A 87 -1.29 19.43 17.12
N PRO A 88 -0.25 19.01 17.87
CA PRO A 88 0.98 18.53 17.27
C PRO A 88 0.76 17.32 16.36
N ILE A 89 1.46 17.29 15.22
CA ILE A 89 1.48 16.11 14.33
C ILE A 89 2.08 14.92 15.09
N PRO A 90 1.44 13.74 15.07
CA PRO A 90 1.98 12.53 15.69
C PRO A 90 3.40 12.23 15.25
N PHE A 91 4.27 11.91 16.21
CA PHE A 91 5.72 11.84 15.98
C PHE A 91 6.13 10.89 14.86
N ASN A 92 5.45 9.76 14.70
CA ASN A 92 5.76 8.72 13.71
C ASN A 92 5.01 8.88 12.38
N ASN A 93 4.25 9.97 12.18
CA ASN A 93 3.61 10.22 10.90
C ASN A 93 4.64 10.71 9.87
N LEU A 94 4.54 10.19 8.63
CA LEU A 94 5.38 10.56 7.49
C LEU A 94 4.58 11.17 6.32
N GLY A 95 3.29 11.42 6.54
CA GLY A 95 2.41 11.99 5.53
C GLY A 95 2.73 13.47 5.28
N SER A 96 2.30 13.92 4.12
CA SER A 96 2.25 15.33 3.74
C SER A 96 0.91 15.95 4.11
N LEU A 97 0.73 17.25 3.91
CA LEU A 97 -0.55 17.93 4.10
C LEU A 97 -1.40 17.92 2.83
N VAL A 98 -2.72 18.04 2.99
CA VAL A 98 -3.67 18.39 1.92
C VAL A 98 -3.74 19.92 1.81
N PRO A 99 -3.04 20.55 0.84
CA PRO A 99 -2.80 22.00 0.85
C PRO A 99 -4.09 22.83 0.79
N GLU A 100 -5.09 22.32 0.08
CA GLU A 100 -6.40 22.93 -0.11
C GLU A 100 -7.11 23.28 1.22
N MET A 101 -6.87 22.48 2.26
CA MET A 101 -7.50 22.67 3.56
C MET A 101 -6.97 23.90 4.31
N PHE A 102 -5.83 24.45 3.90
CA PHE A 102 -5.13 25.54 4.59
C PHE A 102 -5.19 26.88 3.84
N LEU A 103 -5.90 26.95 2.72
CA LEU A 103 -6.05 28.17 1.91
C LEU A 103 -7.35 28.95 2.22
N SER A 104 -7.95 28.68 3.38
CA SER A 104 -9.22 29.28 3.80
C SER A 104 -9.03 30.66 4.44
N ASP A 105 -9.97 31.56 4.17
CA ASP A 105 -10.01 32.91 4.76
C ASP A 105 -10.51 32.88 6.22
N PRO A 106 -9.72 33.35 7.20
CA PRO A 106 -10.26 33.70 8.50
C PRO A 106 -11.09 35.00 8.39
N GLU A 107 -12.41 34.82 8.24
CA GLU A 107 -13.51 35.80 8.39
C GLU A 107 -13.15 37.30 8.35
N ASN A 108 -13.68 38.03 7.36
CA ASN A 108 -13.76 39.49 7.34
C ASN A 108 -12.40 40.24 7.38
N ASN A 109 -11.30 39.59 7.01
CA ASN A 109 -10.03 40.26 6.84
C ASN A 109 -10.00 40.96 5.47
N LYS A 110 -10.09 42.30 5.45
CA LYS A 110 -9.92 43.12 4.23
C LYS A 110 -8.54 42.96 3.57
N ASP A 111 -7.61 42.29 4.23
CA ASP A 111 -6.25 42.01 3.82
C ASP A 111 -6.05 40.49 3.56
N ASN A 112 -6.95 39.90 2.76
CA ASN A 112 -6.86 38.50 2.32
C ASN A 112 -6.20 38.43 0.93
N SER A 113 -4.91 38.75 0.87
CA SER A 113 -4.13 38.57 -0.36
C SER A 113 -3.76 37.09 -0.53
N ILE A 114 -3.65 36.65 -1.78
CA ILE A 114 -3.18 35.30 -2.11
C ILE A 114 -1.79 35.04 -1.53
N GLU A 115 -0.94 36.06 -1.50
CA GLU A 115 0.38 36.00 -0.86
C GLU A 115 0.28 35.56 0.60
N LYS A 116 -0.67 36.13 1.36
CA LYS A 116 -0.88 35.79 2.77
C LYS A 116 -1.39 34.36 2.95
N GLN A 117 -2.28 33.91 2.07
CA GLN A 117 -2.74 32.51 2.05
C GLN A 117 -1.58 31.55 1.78
N LEU A 118 -0.74 31.86 0.79
CA LEU A 118 0.44 31.04 0.46
C LEU A 118 1.50 31.05 1.55
N ILE A 119 1.70 32.19 2.24
CA ILE A 119 2.58 32.27 3.40
C ILE A 119 2.05 31.37 4.53
N GLY A 120 0.75 31.42 4.82
CA GLY A 120 0.12 30.53 5.80
C GLY A 120 0.26 29.06 5.43
N LEU A 121 0.03 28.71 4.15
CA LEU A 121 0.24 27.37 3.62
C LEU A 121 1.71 26.92 3.76
N LEU A 122 2.65 27.80 3.41
CA LEU A 122 4.09 27.54 3.55
C LEU A 122 4.46 27.26 5.01
N ASP A 123 3.94 28.03 5.95
CA ASP A 123 4.22 27.86 7.38
C ASP A 123 3.74 26.50 7.90
N VAL A 124 2.52 26.08 7.54
CA VAL A 124 1.99 24.77 7.96
C VAL A 124 2.76 23.61 7.31
N ILE A 125 3.11 23.72 6.03
CA ILE A 125 3.93 22.72 5.33
C ILE A 125 5.31 22.61 5.99
N ARG A 126 5.92 23.74 6.35
CA ARG A 126 7.19 23.76 7.07
C ARG A 126 7.09 23.06 8.43
N LEU A 127 6.01 23.26 9.19
CA LEU A 127 5.78 22.56 10.47
C LEU A 127 5.73 21.03 10.28
N ASN A 128 5.04 20.56 9.23
CA ASN A 128 5.02 19.14 8.88
C ASN A 128 6.41 18.63 8.47
N ALA A 129 7.13 19.37 7.62
CA ALA A 129 8.50 19.02 7.22
C ALA A 129 9.46 18.93 8.42
N MET A 130 9.38 19.86 9.38
CA MET A 130 10.17 19.82 10.60
C MET A 130 9.89 18.57 11.44
N GLN A 131 8.62 18.17 11.57
CA GLN A 131 8.26 16.95 12.30
C GLN A 131 8.81 15.70 11.60
N VAL A 132 8.64 15.57 10.29
CA VAL A 132 9.14 14.44 9.50
C VAL A 132 10.66 14.38 9.52
N TYR A 133 11.35 15.52 9.40
CA TYR A 133 12.80 15.60 9.51
C TYR A 133 13.27 15.12 10.88
N ARG A 134 12.67 15.63 11.96
CA ARG A 134 12.98 15.21 13.34
C ARG A 134 12.78 13.71 13.53
N TYR A 135 11.67 13.16 13.07
CA TYR A 135 11.41 11.72 13.13
C TYR A 135 12.51 10.93 12.40
N THR A 136 12.87 11.37 11.20
CA THR A 136 13.87 10.70 10.37
C THR A 136 15.26 10.70 11.03
N MET A 137 15.67 11.83 11.64
CA MET A 137 16.93 11.92 12.37
C MET A 137 16.96 11.01 13.61
N GLU A 138 15.85 10.91 14.35
CA GLU A 138 15.77 10.02 15.51
C GLU A 138 15.72 8.54 15.11
N TYR A 139 15.04 8.21 14.02
CA TYR A 139 15.01 6.86 13.47
C TYR A 139 16.40 6.43 12.98
N SER A 140 17.12 7.30 12.26
CA SER A 140 18.45 6.98 11.74
C SER A 140 19.48 6.72 12.84
N LYS A 141 19.35 7.38 14.00
CA LYS A 141 20.19 7.09 15.18
C LYS A 141 19.94 5.68 15.72
N LYS A 142 18.69 5.21 15.71
CA LYS A 142 18.31 3.88 16.22
C LYS A 142 18.62 2.75 15.23
N ARG A 143 18.60 3.04 13.93
CA ARG A 143 18.88 2.07 12.84
C ARG A 143 19.84 2.66 11.81
N PRO A 144 21.14 2.77 12.13
CA PRO A 144 22.13 3.42 11.25
C PRO A 144 22.36 2.68 9.93
N SER A 145 22.32 1.34 9.95
CA SER A 145 22.53 0.48 8.78
C SER A 145 21.53 0.75 7.66
N ASP A 146 20.29 1.03 8.03
CA ASP A 146 19.17 1.10 7.09
C ASP A 146 19.08 2.47 6.41
N PHE A 147 19.60 3.51 7.06
CA PHE A 147 19.35 4.91 6.69
C PHE A 147 20.62 5.68 6.27
N SER A 148 21.82 5.14 6.48
CA SER A 148 23.12 5.83 6.30
C SER A 148 23.28 6.51 4.93
N ASN A 149 22.99 5.80 3.85
CA ASN A 149 23.15 6.33 2.48
C ASN A 149 22.08 7.38 2.11
N ASN A 150 20.90 7.31 2.71
CA ASN A 150 19.78 8.20 2.40
C ASN A 150 19.73 9.43 3.31
N LEU A 151 20.42 9.41 4.45
CA LEU A 151 20.42 10.49 5.43
C LEU A 151 20.93 11.80 4.85
N HIS A 152 21.99 11.74 4.06
CA HIS A 152 22.56 12.91 3.38
C HIS A 152 21.57 13.51 2.37
N VAL A 153 20.82 12.68 1.64
CA VAL A 153 19.82 13.14 0.67
C VAL A 153 18.69 13.88 1.38
N VAL A 154 18.08 13.25 2.40
CA VAL A 154 17.01 13.84 3.21
C VAL A 154 17.47 15.13 3.89
N GLY A 155 18.68 15.11 4.48
CA GLY A 155 19.29 16.27 5.11
C GLY A 155 19.52 17.44 4.15
N ASN A 156 20.05 17.17 2.96
CA ASN A 156 20.32 18.22 1.98
C ASN A 156 19.04 18.86 1.44
N MET A 157 18.00 18.06 1.17
CA MET A 157 16.70 18.58 0.73
C MET A 157 16.08 19.48 1.79
N PHE A 158 16.08 19.04 3.05
CA PHE A 158 15.55 19.82 4.17
C PHE A 158 16.34 21.11 4.38
N ASN A 159 17.68 21.03 4.43
CA ASN A 159 18.55 22.17 4.65
C ASN A 159 18.45 23.19 3.50
N LYS A 160 18.28 22.74 2.26
CA LYS A 160 18.02 23.62 1.12
C LYS A 160 16.71 24.38 1.29
N ALA A 161 15.62 23.71 1.65
CA ALA A 161 14.34 24.37 1.89
C ALA A 161 14.41 25.36 3.06
N GLU A 162 15.06 25.00 4.17
CA GLU A 162 15.25 25.90 5.32
C GLU A 162 16.13 27.11 4.99
N ALA A 163 17.14 26.97 4.12
CA ALA A 163 17.97 28.08 3.69
C ALA A 163 17.15 29.10 2.88
N GLU A 164 16.36 28.64 1.90
CA GLU A 164 15.47 29.48 1.11
C GLU A 164 14.39 30.15 1.96
N TYR A 165 13.82 29.42 2.93
CA TYR A 165 12.85 29.98 3.88
C TYR A 165 13.45 31.12 4.71
N LYS A 166 14.69 30.97 5.19
CA LYS A 166 15.39 32.03 5.93
C LYS A 166 15.65 33.26 5.07
N LEU A 167 16.04 33.08 3.81
CA LEU A 167 16.23 34.19 2.87
C LEU A 167 14.91 34.93 2.61
N LEU A 168 13.82 34.19 2.39
CA LEU A 168 12.50 34.76 2.14
C LEU A 168 11.98 35.55 3.35
N ARG A 169 12.13 35.01 4.58
CA ARG A 169 11.71 35.68 5.81
C ARG A 169 12.63 36.81 6.27
N GLY A 170 13.90 36.77 5.87
CA GLY A 170 14.89 37.80 6.17
C GLY A 170 14.80 39.03 5.26
N SER A 171 14.07 38.93 4.15
CA SER A 171 13.81 40.06 3.26
C SER A 171 12.74 41.00 3.82
N SER A 172 12.96 42.31 3.71
CA SER A 172 11.95 43.33 4.04
C SER A 172 10.88 43.49 2.94
N ASP A 173 11.16 42.99 1.74
CA ASP A 173 10.26 43.12 0.59
C ASP A 173 9.16 42.06 0.60
N ARG A 174 8.01 42.39 -0.01
CA ARG A 174 6.93 41.42 -0.21
C ARG A 174 7.43 40.27 -1.10
N PRO A 175 7.28 39.00 -0.67
CA PRO A 175 7.75 37.87 -1.44
C PRO A 175 6.92 37.71 -2.71
N LYS A 176 7.59 37.51 -3.85
CA LYS A 176 6.92 37.17 -5.10
C LYS A 176 6.20 35.82 -4.96
N ILE A 177 5.01 35.71 -5.54
CA ILE A 177 4.20 34.48 -5.55
C ILE A 177 5.02 33.29 -6.07
N GLU A 178 5.81 33.48 -7.13
CA GLU A 178 6.66 32.43 -7.70
C GLU A 178 7.69 31.88 -6.70
N ASN A 179 8.28 32.75 -5.86
CA ASN A 179 9.22 32.32 -4.82
C ASN A 179 8.51 31.48 -3.74
N LEU A 180 7.27 31.85 -3.37
CA LEU A 180 6.45 31.08 -2.44
C LEU A 180 6.09 29.72 -3.02
N GLU A 181 5.67 29.65 -4.29
CA GLU A 181 5.39 28.40 -5.00
C GLU A 181 6.61 27.47 -5.00
N ASN A 182 7.77 27.99 -5.41
CA ASN A 182 8.99 27.19 -5.51
C ASN A 182 9.43 26.66 -4.14
N LEU A 183 9.28 27.46 -3.08
CA LEU A 183 9.60 27.03 -1.73
C LEU A 183 8.60 26.00 -1.18
N ILE A 184 7.31 26.15 -1.46
CA ILE A 184 6.29 25.13 -1.16
C ILE A 184 6.65 23.81 -1.85
N VAL A 185 7.01 23.87 -3.14
CA VAL A 185 7.44 22.70 -3.91
C VAL A 185 8.67 22.04 -3.28
N LEU A 186 9.67 22.81 -2.81
CA LEU A 186 10.85 22.25 -2.13
C LEU A 186 10.50 21.46 -0.86
N TYR A 187 9.66 22.00 0.03
CA TYR A 187 9.26 21.29 1.24
C TYR A 187 8.39 20.06 0.94
N MET A 188 7.45 20.18 0.00
CA MET A 188 6.61 19.05 -0.39
C MET A 188 7.42 17.94 -1.07
N SER A 189 8.43 18.32 -1.87
CA SER A 189 9.38 17.39 -2.48
C SER A 189 10.19 16.67 -1.41
N PHE A 190 10.66 17.37 -0.38
CA PHE A 190 11.30 16.76 0.78
C PHE A 190 10.39 15.74 1.48
N LEU A 191 9.13 16.10 1.78
CA LEU A 191 8.16 15.22 2.44
C LEU A 191 7.93 13.94 1.62
N ARG A 192 7.65 14.09 0.33
CA ARG A 192 7.43 12.95 -0.59
C ARG A 192 8.64 12.04 -0.69
N ASN A 193 9.83 12.61 -0.97
CA ASN A 193 11.05 11.80 -1.11
C ASN A 193 11.40 11.08 0.19
N THR A 194 11.20 11.73 1.34
CA THR A 194 11.42 11.09 2.65
C THR A 194 10.48 9.91 2.86
N LEU A 195 9.18 10.06 2.57
CA LEU A 195 8.22 8.95 2.63
C LEU A 195 8.61 7.79 1.72
N LEU A 196 9.05 8.07 0.48
CA LEU A 196 9.50 7.04 -0.47
C LEU A 196 10.72 6.28 0.03
N ILE A 197 11.70 6.99 0.58
CA ILE A 197 12.89 6.39 1.20
C ILE A 197 12.48 5.48 2.37
N CYS A 198 11.63 5.98 3.28
CA CYS A 198 11.16 5.19 4.42
C CYS A 198 10.36 3.95 3.97
N ARG A 199 9.50 4.07 2.96
CA ARG A 199 8.78 2.93 2.38
C ARG A 199 9.72 1.86 1.85
N ARG A 200 10.80 2.23 1.14
CA ARG A 200 11.81 1.27 0.65
C ARG A 200 12.55 0.56 1.78
N ILE A 201 12.79 1.25 2.88
CA ILE A 201 13.48 0.67 4.04
C ILE A 201 12.58 -0.30 4.80
N TRP A 202 11.29 -0.01 4.91
CA TRP A 202 10.34 -0.80 5.71
C TRP A 202 9.62 -1.90 4.94
N ALA A 203 9.37 -1.72 3.64
CA ALA A 203 8.82 -2.75 2.78
C ALA A 203 9.95 -3.67 2.31
N GLN A 204 10.40 -4.58 3.18
CA GLN A 204 11.42 -5.56 2.86
C GLN A 204 10.79 -6.87 2.39
N PHE A 205 11.05 -7.21 1.14
CA PHE A 205 10.74 -8.53 0.58
C PHE A 205 12.05 -9.30 0.45
N ASP A 206 12.29 -10.25 1.34
CA ASP A 206 13.43 -11.17 1.19
C ASP A 206 13.08 -12.21 0.11
N ALA A 207 13.47 -11.93 -1.13
CA ALA A 207 13.19 -12.78 -2.27
C ALA A 207 13.74 -14.21 -2.08
N ALA A 208 14.89 -14.37 -1.42
CA ALA A 208 15.47 -15.70 -1.20
C ALA A 208 14.61 -16.51 -0.22
N LEU A 209 14.18 -15.90 0.89
CA LEU A 209 13.27 -16.54 1.83
C LEU A 209 11.91 -16.83 1.19
N MET A 210 11.34 -15.90 0.42
CA MET A 210 10.08 -16.14 -0.30
C MET A 210 10.18 -17.30 -1.29
N ILE A 211 11.24 -17.34 -2.11
CA ILE A 211 11.47 -18.41 -3.09
C ILE A 211 11.67 -19.76 -2.39
N SER A 212 12.42 -19.79 -1.28
CA SER A 212 12.59 -21.03 -0.50
C SER A 212 11.27 -21.51 0.09
N GLY A 213 10.43 -20.61 0.62
CA GLY A 213 9.09 -20.93 1.10
C GLY A 213 8.19 -21.51 0.00
N ILE A 214 8.18 -20.89 -1.18
CA ILE A 214 7.45 -21.39 -2.35
C ILE A 214 7.96 -22.77 -2.77
N SER A 215 9.27 -22.98 -2.79
CA SER A 215 9.89 -24.26 -3.15
C SER A 215 9.46 -25.38 -2.19
N ILE A 216 9.47 -25.10 -0.89
CA ILE A 216 9.00 -26.03 0.15
C ILE A 216 7.51 -26.38 -0.07
N LEU A 217 6.68 -25.38 -0.36
CA LEU A 217 5.25 -25.56 -0.65
C LEU A 217 5.02 -26.47 -1.87
N ILE A 218 5.73 -26.24 -2.97
CA ILE A 218 5.65 -27.06 -4.19
C ILE A 218 6.07 -28.50 -3.89
N THR A 219 7.19 -28.70 -3.20
CA THR A 219 7.66 -30.04 -2.83
C THR A 219 6.65 -30.75 -1.91
N SER A 220 6.05 -30.04 -0.95
CA SER A 220 5.03 -30.59 -0.06
C SER A 220 3.79 -31.05 -0.83
N CYS A 221 3.26 -30.21 -1.72
CA CYS A 221 2.13 -30.56 -2.60
C CYS A 221 2.47 -31.76 -3.48
N PHE A 222 3.68 -31.83 -4.02
CA PHE A 222 4.14 -32.96 -4.83
C PHE A 222 4.20 -34.26 -4.01
N CYS A 223 4.77 -34.22 -2.80
CA CYS A 223 4.81 -35.37 -1.89
C CYS A 223 3.41 -35.86 -1.51
N VAL A 224 2.47 -34.95 -1.21
CA VAL A 224 1.07 -35.29 -0.93
C VAL A 224 0.41 -35.92 -2.16
N GLY A 225 0.62 -35.35 -3.35
CA GLY A 225 0.14 -35.91 -4.61
C GLY A 225 0.66 -37.31 -4.88
N LEU A 226 1.96 -37.56 -4.65
CA LEU A 226 2.55 -38.90 -4.77
C LEU A 226 1.96 -39.88 -3.75
N HIS A 227 1.75 -39.45 -2.51
CA HIS A 227 1.14 -40.29 -1.47
C HIS A 227 -0.28 -40.70 -1.84
N LEU A 228 -1.10 -39.75 -2.31
CA LEU A 228 -2.46 -40.02 -2.77
C LEU A 228 -2.50 -40.95 -3.99
N ALA A 229 -1.59 -40.75 -4.95
CA ALA A 229 -1.45 -41.62 -6.12
C ALA A 229 -1.00 -43.05 -5.75
N GLN A 230 -0.08 -43.19 -4.79
CA GLN A 230 0.32 -44.50 -4.27
C GLN A 230 -0.80 -45.18 -3.48
N SER A 231 -1.52 -44.43 -2.66
CA SER A 231 -2.64 -44.93 -1.85
C SER A 231 -3.76 -45.47 -2.73
N THR A 232 -4.17 -44.71 -3.75
CA THR A 232 -5.17 -45.16 -4.74
C THR A 232 -4.68 -46.38 -5.51
N ARG A 233 -3.41 -46.43 -5.96
CA ARG A 233 -2.84 -47.61 -6.63
C ARG A 233 -2.83 -48.85 -5.74
N LYS A 234 -2.46 -48.71 -4.46
CA LYS A 234 -2.49 -49.83 -3.49
C LYS A 234 -3.92 -50.33 -3.27
N HIS A 235 -4.88 -49.41 -3.14
CA HIS A 235 -6.30 -49.77 -3.00
C HIS A 235 -6.82 -50.53 -4.23
N THR A 236 -6.53 -50.06 -5.44
CA THR A 236 -6.91 -50.75 -6.69
C THR A 236 -6.27 -52.13 -6.83
N ILE A 237 -4.97 -52.26 -6.53
CA ILE A 237 -4.27 -53.55 -6.56
C ILE A 237 -4.85 -54.51 -5.52
N PHE A 238 -5.13 -54.05 -4.29
CA PHE A 238 -5.75 -54.86 -3.24
C PHE A 238 -7.14 -55.36 -3.65
N CYS A 239 -8.00 -54.49 -4.17
CA CYS A 239 -9.33 -54.87 -4.68
C CYS A 239 -9.22 -55.89 -5.82
N ASN A 240 -8.29 -55.70 -6.77
CA ASN A 240 -8.09 -56.65 -7.86
C ASN A 240 -7.59 -58.01 -7.35
N HIS A 241 -6.67 -58.05 -6.39
CA HIS A 241 -6.18 -59.31 -5.82
C HIS A 241 -7.26 -60.04 -5.02
N ALA A 242 -8.08 -59.31 -4.28
CA ALA A 242 -9.23 -59.86 -3.56
C ALA A 242 -10.28 -60.43 -4.53
N ALA A 243 -10.61 -59.70 -5.61
CA ALA A 243 -11.52 -60.15 -6.65
C ALA A 243 -11.00 -61.43 -7.35
N VAL A 244 -9.72 -61.46 -7.73
CA VAL A 244 -9.10 -62.65 -8.36
C VAL A 244 -9.09 -63.85 -7.40
N ARG A 245 -8.80 -63.66 -6.11
CA ARG A 245 -8.89 -64.73 -5.11
C ARG A 245 -10.32 -65.25 -4.94
N HIS A 246 -11.32 -64.37 -4.89
CA HIS A 246 -12.71 -64.79 -4.82
C HIS A 246 -13.14 -65.63 -6.02
N VAL A 247 -12.75 -65.22 -7.24
CA VAL A 247 -13.02 -65.99 -8.47
C VAL A 247 -12.32 -67.35 -8.43
N LEU A 248 -11.03 -67.40 -8.04
CA LEU A 248 -10.27 -68.66 -7.95
C LEU A 248 -10.86 -69.62 -6.91
N ILE A 249 -11.35 -69.12 -5.78
CA ILE A 249 -12.02 -69.93 -4.74
C ILE A 249 -13.36 -70.47 -5.26
N GLN A 250 -14.14 -69.67 -5.99
CA GLN A 250 -15.38 -70.15 -6.59
C GLN A 250 -15.14 -71.23 -7.65
N VAL A 251 -14.13 -71.05 -8.50
CA VAL A 251 -13.76 -72.03 -9.52
C VAL A 251 -13.27 -73.33 -8.90
N SER A 252 -12.50 -73.28 -7.82
CA SER A 252 -12.04 -74.49 -7.11
C SER A 252 -13.18 -75.23 -6.41
N GLN A 253 -14.14 -74.51 -5.80
CA GLN A 253 -15.34 -75.12 -5.22
C GLN A 253 -16.23 -75.78 -6.28
N LEU A 254 -16.41 -75.15 -7.44
CA LEU A 254 -17.15 -75.72 -8.57
C LEU A 254 -16.49 -76.98 -9.14
N SER A 255 -15.16 -76.99 -9.24
CA SER A 255 -14.43 -78.17 -9.73
C SER A 255 -14.46 -79.33 -8.74
N ILE A 256 -14.41 -79.08 -7.42
CA ILE A 256 -14.61 -80.10 -6.38
C ILE A 256 -16.03 -80.68 -6.43
N LEU A 257 -17.05 -79.85 -6.63
CA LEU A 257 -18.44 -80.30 -6.80
C LEU A 257 -18.60 -81.19 -8.05
N SER A 258 -17.98 -80.82 -9.17
CA SER A 258 -18.01 -81.63 -10.39
C SER A 258 -17.27 -82.97 -10.27
N LEU A 259 -16.16 -83.04 -9.51
CA LEU A 259 -15.48 -84.31 -9.23
C LEU A 259 -16.32 -85.21 -8.31
N SER A 260 -17.02 -84.63 -7.32
CA SER A 260 -17.91 -85.40 -6.45
C SER A 260 -19.12 -85.96 -7.21
N ALA A 261 -19.67 -85.19 -8.17
CA ALA A 261 -20.77 -85.63 -9.03
C ALA A 261 -20.34 -86.77 -9.97
N HIS A 262 -19.10 -86.74 -10.46
CA HIS A 262 -18.59 -87.80 -11.33
C HIS A 262 -18.29 -89.11 -10.58
N GLN A 263 -17.94 -89.04 -9.29
CA GLN A 263 -17.77 -90.23 -8.44
C GLN A 263 -19.11 -90.83 -7.98
N SER A 264 -20.18 -90.03 -7.84
CA SER A 264 -21.52 -90.56 -7.54
C SER A 264 -22.16 -91.29 -8.72
N ASP A 265 -21.88 -90.89 -9.96
CA ASP A 265 -22.44 -91.55 -11.16
C ASP A 265 -21.81 -92.91 -11.46
N GLN A 266 -20.59 -93.21 -10.96
CA GLN A 266 -19.98 -94.54 -11.09
C GLN A 266 -20.52 -95.57 -10.09
N PHE A 267 -21.29 -95.16 -9.08
CA PHE A 267 -21.87 -96.08 -8.09
C PHE A 267 -23.32 -96.49 -8.38
N LEU A 268 -23.93 -95.98 -9.46
CA LEU A 268 -25.31 -96.26 -9.87
C LEU A 268 -25.43 -97.15 -11.12
N ALA A 269 -24.32 -97.68 -11.63
CA ALA A 269 -24.29 -98.62 -12.75
C ALA A 269 -23.80 -100.01 -12.30
N THR A 270 -24.62 -100.69 -11.50
CA THR A 270 -24.59 -102.15 -11.30
C THR A 270 -26.01 -102.69 -11.41
#